data_AF-A0A442HZ49-F1
#
_entry.id   AF-A0A442HZ49-F1
#
_cell.length_a   1.000
_cell.length_b   1.000
_cell.length_c   1.000
_cell.angle_alpha   90.00
_cell.angle_beta   90.00
_cell.angle_gamma   90.00
#
_symmetry.space_group_name_H-M   'P 1'
#
loop_
_entity.id
_entity.type
_entity.pdbx_description
1 polymer ?
#
loop_
_entity_poly.entity_id
_entity_poly.type
_entity_poly.pdbx_seq_one_letter_code
_entity_poly.pdbx_strand_id
1 'polypeptide(L)' 'MIELASTITCPACGHRKTETMPVDACQYFYGCESCGTLLKPLAGDCCVFCSYGDHPCPPKQRERQSGAASRHHCC' A
#
# COMPACT_ATOMS: atom_id res chain seq x y z
N MET A 1 2.76 -13.99 6.18
CA MET A 1 1.33 -13.68 6.36
C MET A 1 1.01 -12.40 5.62
N ILE A 2 0.08 -12.41 4.67
CA ILE A 2 -0.29 -11.22 3.88
C ILE A 2 -1.28 -10.38 4.70
N GLU A 3 -0.97 -9.11 4.92
CA GLU A 3 -1.88 -8.18 5.61
C GLU A 3 -2.69 -7.42 4.57
N LEU A 4 -3.98 -7.70 4.54
CA LEU A 4 -4.93 -7.04 3.64
C LEU A 4 -5.40 -5.72 4.24
N ALA A 5 -5.45 -5.59 5.56
CA ALA A 5 -5.77 -4.33 6.20
C ALA A 5 -4.61 -3.34 6.03
N SER A 6 -4.87 -2.19 5.43
CA SER A 6 -3.93 -1.07 5.36
C SER A 6 -4.63 0.24 5.60
N THR A 7 -4.01 1.08 6.41
CA THR A 7 -4.52 2.41 6.69
C THR A 7 -3.97 3.38 5.66
N ILE A 8 -4.85 3.88 4.79
CA ILE A 8 -4.53 4.95 3.84
C ILE A 8 -4.59 6.26 4.60
N THR A 9 -3.52 7.04 4.53
CA THR A 9 -3.46 8.40 5.08
C THR A 9 -3.57 9.41 3.95
N CYS A 10 -4.59 10.26 3.97
CA CYS A 10 -4.76 11.33 2.99
C CYS A 10 -3.77 12.47 3.27
N PRO A 11 -2.86 12.81 2.34
CA PRO A 11 -1.92 13.92 2.53
C PRO A 11 -2.58 15.31 2.47
N ALA A 12 -3.80 15.41 1.92
CA ALA A 12 -4.49 16.69 1.75
C ALA A 12 -5.19 17.17 3.05
N CYS A 13 -5.77 16.25 3.83
CA CYS A 13 -6.52 16.58 5.04
C CYS A 13 -6.04 15.82 6.29
N GLY A 14 -5.12 14.87 6.16
CA GLY A 14 -4.65 14.02 7.27
C GLY A 14 -5.60 12.89 7.65
N HIS A 15 -6.72 12.70 6.94
CA HIS A 15 -7.68 11.64 7.25
C HIS A 15 -7.06 10.26 7.04
N ARG A 16 -7.21 9.39 8.04
CA ARG A 16 -6.73 8.01 8.02
C ARG A 16 -7.92 7.07 7.90
N LYS A 17 -7.88 6.16 6.93
CA LYS A 17 -8.92 5.14 6.76
C LYS A 17 -8.29 3.78 6.56
N THR A 18 -8.64 2.85 7.44
CA THR A 18 -8.26 1.45 7.32
C THR A 18 -9.17 0.76 6.31
N GLU A 19 -8.59 0.37 5.18
CA GLU A 19 -9.28 -0.35 4.12
C GLU A 19 -8.63 -1.72 3.93
N THR A 20 -9.44 -2.69 3.54
CA THR A 20 -8.95 -4.03 3.19
C THR A 20 -8.57 -4.02 1.71
N MET A 21 -7.27 -4.06 1.43
CA MET A 21 -6.71 -4.19 0.10
C MET A 21 -7.31 -5.41 -0.62
N PRO A 22 -7.90 -5.23 -1.80
CA PRO A 22 -8.33 -6.36 -2.60
C PRO A 22 -7.10 -7.18 -3.05
N VAL A 23 -7.18 -8.49 -2.89
CA VAL A 23 -6.11 -9.41 -3.35
C VAL A 23 -6.04 -9.50 -4.87
N ASP A 24 -7.15 -9.21 -5.55
CA ASP A 24 -7.32 -9.42 -6.99
C ASP A 24 -7.10 -8.16 -7.85
N ALA A 25 -6.84 -6.98 -7.24
CA ALA A 25 -6.68 -5.74 -7.99
C ALA A 25 -5.83 -4.67 -7.27
N CYS A 26 -5.12 -3.85 -8.05
CA CYS A 26 -4.44 -2.66 -7.52
C CYS A 26 -5.37 -1.44 -7.56
N GLN A 27 -5.60 -0.82 -6.40
CA GLN A 27 -6.35 0.45 -6.32
C GLN A 27 -5.46 1.62 -6.78
N TYR A 28 -5.67 2.08 -8.01
CA TYR A 28 -4.91 3.21 -8.57
C TYR A 28 -5.50 4.57 -8.17
N PHE A 29 -6.81 4.66 -8.02
CA PHE A 29 -7.49 5.89 -7.59
C PHE A 29 -8.18 5.66 -6.27
N TYR A 30 -7.94 6.55 -5.30
CA TYR A 30 -8.62 6.52 -4.02
C TYR A 30 -9.26 7.87 -3.73
N GLY A 31 -10.59 7.89 -3.67
CA GLY A 31 -11.33 9.07 -3.24
C GLY A 31 -11.33 9.13 -1.73
N CYS A 32 -10.74 10.18 -1.15
CA CYS A 32 -10.86 10.41 0.28
C CYS A 32 -12.31 10.73 0.63
N GLU A 33 -12.94 9.96 1.52
CA GLU A 33 -14.33 10.22 1.95
C GLU A 33 -14.49 11.48 2.81
N SER A 34 -13.41 11.95 3.44
CA SER A 34 -13.46 13.14 4.29
C SER A 34 -13.42 14.43 3.49
N CYS A 35 -12.56 14.53 2.48
CA CYS A 35 -12.39 15.77 1.69
C CYS A 35 -12.79 15.62 0.21
N GLY A 36 -13.18 14.42 -0.24
CA GLY A 36 -13.51 14.13 -1.64
C GLY A 36 -12.31 14.17 -2.61
N THR A 37 -11.09 14.36 -2.11
CA THR A 37 -9.91 14.47 -2.97
C THR A 37 -9.56 13.11 -3.57
N LEU A 38 -9.35 13.08 -4.89
CA LEU A 38 -8.90 11.89 -5.60
C LEU A 38 -7.38 11.74 -5.49
N LEU A 39 -6.93 10.84 -4.63
CA LEU A 39 -5.53 10.50 -4.48
C LEU A 39 -5.07 9.58 -5.62
N LYS A 40 -3.89 9.88 -6.16
CA LYS A 40 -3.18 9.09 -7.17
C LYS A 40 -1.83 8.64 -6.61
N PRO A 41 -1.36 7.42 -6.94
CA PRO A 41 -0.05 6.95 -6.54
C PRO A 41 1.06 7.86 -7.05
N LEU A 42 2.15 7.89 -6.29
CA LEU A 42 3.36 8.59 -6.68
C LEU A 42 4.05 7.90 -7.86
N ALA A 43 4.84 8.66 -8.60
CA ALA A 43 5.64 8.11 -9.69
C ALA A 43 6.66 7.08 -9.13
N GLY A 44 6.51 5.82 -9.51
CA GLY A 44 7.31 4.70 -9.00
C GLY A 44 6.54 3.72 -8.10
N ASP A 45 5.31 4.06 -7.71
CA ASP A 45 4.42 3.17 -6.97
C ASP A 45 3.30 2.59 -7.83
N CYS A 46 2.89 1.36 -7.51
CA CYS A 46 1.87 0.63 -8.26
C CYS A 46 0.43 0.93 -7.83
N CYS A 47 0.20 1.42 -6.62
CA CYS A 47 -1.14 1.69 -6.08
C CYS A 47 -1.10 2.72 -4.95
N VAL A 48 -2.26 3.29 -4.59
CA VAL A 48 -2.37 4.28 -3.51
C VAL A 48 -1.89 3.76 -2.15
N PHE A 49 -1.98 2.45 -1.92
CA PHE A 49 -1.51 1.81 -0.70
C PHE A 49 0.01 1.77 -0.61
N CYS A 50 0.73 1.63 -1.73
CA CYS A 50 2.20 1.69 -1.69
C CYS A 50 2.71 3.11 -1.41
N SER A 51 1.99 4.13 -1.86
CA SER A 51 2.39 5.53 -1.65
C SER A 51 1.92 6.11 -0.32
N TYR A 52 0.69 5.80 0.11
CA TYR A 52 0.04 6.44 1.27
C TYR A 52 -0.47 5.45 2.32
N GLY A 53 -0.29 4.14 2.09
CA GLY A 53 -0.66 3.10 3.03
C GLY A 53 0.49 2.74 3.96
N ASP A 54 0.15 2.25 5.16
CA ASP A 54 1.14 1.76 6.12
C ASP A 54 1.84 0.45 5.65
N HIS A 55 1.14 -0.41 4.89
CA HIS A 55 1.72 -1.64 4.34
C HIS A 55 1.71 -1.66 2.81
N PRO A 56 2.72 -2.29 2.18
CA PRO A 56 2.79 -2.42 0.73
C PRO A 56 1.71 -3.38 0.19
N CYS A 57 1.44 -3.29 -1.10
CA CYS A 57 0.39 -4.10 -1.76
C CYS A 57 0.61 -5.62 -1.62
N PRO A 58 -0.47 -6.43 -1.68
CA PRO A 58 -0.39 -7.88 -1.53
C PRO A 58 0.64 -8.57 -2.43
N PRO A 59 0.80 -8.18 -3.73
CA PRO A 59 1.86 -8.73 -4.57
C PRO A 59 3.27 -8.51 -4.00
N LYS A 60 3.59 -7.29 -3.55
CA LYS A 60 4.90 -6.97 -2.94
C LYS A 60 5.10 -7.70 -1.60
N GLN A 61 4.04 -7.87 -0.81
CA GLN A 61 4.11 -8.66 0.44
C GLN A 61 4.34 -10.15 0.16
N ARG A 62 3.75 -10.70 -0.91
CA ARG A 62 3.97 -12.08 -1.36
C ARG A 62 5.41 -12.28 -1.83
N GLU A 63 5.94 -11.38 -2.64
CA GLU A 63 7.34 -11.42 -3.08
C GLU A 63 8.31 -11.43 -1.88
N ARG A 64 8.06 -10.60 -0.86
CA ARG A 64 8.87 -10.60 0.38
C ARG A 64 8.72 -11.87 1.21
N GLN A 65 7.62 -12.60 1.08
CA GLN A 65 7.40 -13.87 1.80
C GLN A 65 7.97 -15.07 1.05
N SER A 66 8.11 -14.97 -0.27
CA SER A 66 8.67 -16.01 -1.13
C SER A 66 10.18 -15.87 -1.34
N GLY A 67 10.78 -14.72 -1.01
CA GLY A 67 12.21 -14.45 -1.10
C GLY A 67 12.92 -14.68 0.24
N ALA A 68 13.67 -15.78 0.30
CA ALA A 68 14.73 -16.09 1.25
C ALA A 68 15.22 -14.92 2.10
N ALA A 69 15.32 -15.17 3.41
CA ALA A 69 16.32 -14.53 4.25
C ALA A 69 17.68 -14.68 3.55
N SER A 70 18.03 -13.71 2.71
CA SER A 70 19.40 -13.47 2.33
C SER A 70 20.07 -13.07 3.62
N ARG A 71 20.64 -14.08 4.27
CA ARG A 71 21.83 -13.96 5.11
C ARG A 71 22.77 -13.07 4.32
N HIS A 72 22.71 -11.79 4.62
CA HIS A 72 23.71 -10.81 4.29
C HIS A 72 24.93 -11.18 5.15
N HIS A 73 25.62 -12.26 4.76
CA HIS A 73 27.03 -12.40 5.05
C HIS A 73 27.73 -11.76 3.86
N CYS A 74 27.76 -10.43 3.89
CA CYS A 74 28.63 -9.66 3.02
C CYS A 74 29.94 -9.50 3.77
N CYS A 75 30.99 -10.09 3.19
CA CYS A 75 32.36 -10.32 3.68
C CYS A 75 32.54 -11.42 4.74
#